data_AF-A0A221P005-F1
#
_entry.id   AF-A0A221P005-F1
#
_cell.length_a   1.000
_cell.length_b   1.000
_cell.length_c   1.000
_cell.angle_alpha   90.00
_cell.angle_beta   90.00
_cell.angle_gamma   90.00
#
_symmetry.space_group_name_H-M   'P 1'
#
loop_
_entity.id
_entity.type
_entity.pdbx_description
1 polymer ?
#
loop_
_entity_poly.entity_id
_entity_poly.type
_entity_poly.pdbx_seq_one_letter_code
_entity_poly.pdbx_strand_id
1 'polypeptide(L)'
;MRAVRFLETSDAPVGPVLHDLSSGRAYFLTRPGTARIWHVPDSTALGSGSWVVLAPPGWDGLLRWVSGPCDGPAFTEAEDLVTALAMASLRGPAEEAGR
;
A
#
# COMPACT_ATOMS: atom_id res chain seq x y z
N MET A 1 -6.48 1.78 -1.38
CA MET A 1 -6.41 3.19 -0.91
C MET A 1 -6.88 3.44 0.53
N ARG A 2 -7.82 2.66 1.10
CA ARG A 2 -8.27 2.86 2.49
C ARG A 2 -7.16 2.71 3.54
N ALA A 3 -6.27 1.73 3.38
CA ALA A 3 -5.13 1.53 4.27
C ALA A 3 -4.16 2.72 4.26
N VAL A 4 -3.88 3.31 3.08
CA VAL A 4 -3.07 4.53 2.97
C VAL A 4 -3.69 5.66 3.78
N ARG A 5 -4.99 5.93 3.58
CA ARG A 5 -5.69 6.99 4.31
C ARG A 5 -5.65 6.75 5.82
N PHE A 6 -5.78 5.50 6.25
CA PHE A 6 -5.66 5.16 7.66
C PHE A 6 -4.28 5.53 8.20
N LEU A 7 -3.21 5.10 7.53
CA LEU A 7 -1.83 5.43 7.93
C LEU A 7 -1.61 6.95 8.02
N GLU A 8 -2.07 7.70 7.02
CA GLU A 8 -2.01 9.17 7.01
C GLU A 8 -2.76 9.78 8.20
N THR A 9 -3.98 9.30 8.49
CA THR A 9 -4.77 9.81 9.63
C THR A 9 -4.23 9.40 11.00
N SER A 10 -3.41 8.35 11.05
CA SER A 10 -2.75 7.86 12.26
C SER A 10 -1.37 8.46 12.48
N ASP A 11 -0.93 9.39 11.63
CA ASP A 11 0.41 9.98 11.65
C ASP A 11 1.54 8.93 11.59
N ALA A 12 1.23 7.75 11.02
CA ALA A 12 2.18 6.66 10.88
C ALA A 12 3.09 6.96 9.68
N PRO A 13 4.43 6.82 9.79
CA PRO A 13 5.33 7.06 8.67
C PRO A 13 5.03 6.11 7.49
N VAL A 14 4.73 6.70 6.33
CA VAL A 14 4.42 5.95 5.10
C VAL A 14 5.60 6.00 4.16
N GLY A 15 6.16 4.83 3.86
CA GLY A 15 7.20 4.70 2.84
C GLY A 15 6.64 4.78 1.42
N PRO A 16 7.39 4.28 0.42
CA PRO A 16 6.95 4.37 -0.96
C PRO A 16 5.69 3.53 -1.20
N VAL A 17 4.69 4.15 -1.85
CA VAL A 17 3.41 3.50 -2.21
C VAL A 17 3.07 3.78 -3.66
N LEU A 18 2.82 2.70 -4.40
CA LEU A 18 2.27 2.76 -5.75
C LEU A 18 0.81 2.36 -5.74
N HIS A 19 0.01 3.07 -6.52
CA HIS A 19 -1.38 2.75 -6.79
C HIS A 19 -1.52 2.38 -8.26
N ASP A 20 -1.99 1.17 -8.51
CA ASP A 20 -2.39 0.71 -9.84
C ASP A 20 -3.87 1.02 -10.05
N LEU A 21 -4.14 2.04 -10.86
CA LEU A 21 -5.47 2.47 -11.24
C LEU A 21 -6.23 1.44 -12.08
N SER A 22 -5.53 0.49 -12.72
CA SER A 22 -6.17 -0.55 -13.53
C SER A 22 -6.81 -1.64 -12.67
N SER A 23 -6.14 -2.00 -11.57
CA SER A 23 -6.57 -3.07 -10.65
C SER A 23 -7.12 -2.55 -9.32
N GLY A 24 -6.96 -1.26 -9.03
CA GLY A 24 -7.27 -0.64 -7.74
C GLY A 24 -6.31 -1.06 -6.61
N ARG A 25 -5.24 -1.79 -6.92
CA ARG A 25 -4.28 -2.32 -5.94
C ARG A 25 -3.28 -1.27 -5.51
N ALA A 26 -2.87 -1.34 -4.25
CA ALA A 26 -1.77 -0.55 -3.72
C ALA A 26 -0.59 -1.47 -3.39
N TYR A 27 0.62 -1.02 -3.70
CA TYR A 27 1.87 -1.73 -3.45
C TYR A 27 2.69 -0.92 -2.47
N PHE A 28 3.04 -1.54 -1.35
CA PHE A 28 3.82 -0.92 -0.28
C PHE A 28 5.21 -1.53 -0.27
N LEU A 29 6.23 -0.67 -0.14
CA LEU A 29 7.56 -1.15 0.17
C LEU A 29 7.70 -1.32 1.69
N THR A 30 7.97 -2.55 2.13
CA THR A 30 8.27 -2.88 3.53
C THR A 30 9.71 -3.38 3.65
N ARG A 31 10.24 -3.45 4.88
CA ARG A 31 11.62 -3.89 5.09
C ARG A 31 11.89 -5.29 4.51
N PRO A 32 13.09 -5.56 3.98
CA PRO A 32 13.47 -6.90 3.57
C PRO A 32 13.26 -7.93 4.69
N GLY A 33 12.75 -9.11 4.35
CA GLY A 33 12.51 -10.21 5.29
C GLY A 33 11.07 -10.30 5.82
N THR A 34 10.27 -9.23 5.71
CA THR A 34 8.85 -9.21 6.14
C THR A 34 7.98 -10.20 5.35
N ALA A 35 8.30 -10.47 4.08
CA ALA A 35 7.56 -11.37 3.22
C ALA A 35 7.40 -12.79 3.80
N ARG A 36 8.38 -13.28 4.59
CA ARG A 36 8.35 -14.64 5.17
C ARG A 36 7.28 -14.82 6.24
N ILE A 37 6.89 -13.72 6.89
CA ILE A 37 5.94 -13.71 8.00
C ILE A 37 4.62 -13.04 7.62
N TRP A 38 4.45 -12.70 6.34
CA TRP A 38 3.29 -11.93 5.87
C TRP A 38 2.04 -12.80 5.75
N HIS A 39 1.13 -12.66 6.71
CA HIS A 39 -0.13 -13.40 6.76
C HIS A 39 -1.31 -12.45 6.97
N VAL A 40 -1.50 -11.53 6.03
CA VAL A 40 -2.62 -10.57 6.06
C VAL A 40 -3.63 -10.91 4.96
N PRO A 41 -4.93 -11.11 5.28
CA PRO A 41 -5.97 -11.36 4.29
C PRO A 41 -6.02 -10.30 3.18
N ASP A 42 -6.45 -10.70 1.98
CA ASP A 42 -6.61 -9.83 0.81
C ASP A 42 -5.34 -9.04 0.40
N SER A 43 -4.18 -9.56 0.81
CA SER A 43 -2.88 -9.02 0.45
C SER A 43 -1.92 -10.16 0.13
N THR A 44 -0.83 -9.84 -0.58
CA THR A 44 0.17 -10.83 -0.97
C THR A 44 1.54 -10.17 -0.92
N ALA A 45 2.49 -10.85 -0.28
CA ALA A 45 3.88 -10.42 -0.31
C ALA A 45 4.48 -10.73 -1.69
N LEU A 46 5.02 -9.69 -2.33
CA LEU A 46 5.83 -9.85 -3.53
C LEU A 46 7.26 -10.19 -3.08
N GLY A 47 7.63 -11.47 -3.23
CA GLY A 47 8.93 -11.99 -2.79
C GLY A 47 10.09 -11.70 -3.75
N SER A 48 11.26 -12.28 -3.47
CA SER A 48 12.44 -12.22 -4.33
C SER A 48 12.12 -12.53 -5.79
N GLY A 49 12.63 -11.72 -6.71
CA GLY A 49 12.36 -11.82 -8.15
C GLY A 49 11.21 -10.93 -8.63
N SER A 50 10.44 -10.35 -7.71
CA SER A 50 9.48 -9.29 -8.05
C SER A 50 10.22 -7.98 -8.25
N TRP A 51 9.88 -7.26 -9.32
CA TRP A 51 10.45 -5.96 -9.64
C TRP A 51 9.29 -4.98 -9.87
N VAL A 52 9.50 -3.75 -9.42
CA VAL A 52 8.54 -2.67 -9.62
C VAL A 52 9.21 -1.63 -10.50
N VAL A 53 8.65 -1.41 -11.68
CA VAL A 53 9.18 -0.40 -12.62
C VAL A 53 8.71 0.96 -12.17
N LEU A 54 9.65 1.83 -11.83
CA LEU A 54 9.37 3.24 -11.65
C LEU A 54 9.05 3.82 -13.01
N ALA A 55 7.85 4.37 -13.16
CA ALA A 55 7.55 5.12 -14.34
C ALA A 55 8.33 6.44 -14.36
N PRO A 56 8.90 6.83 -15.51
CA PRO A 56 9.60 8.09 -15.63
C PRO A 56 8.64 9.27 -15.46
N PRO A 57 9.16 10.46 -15.11
CA PRO A 57 8.37 11.69 -15.10
C PRO A 57 7.66 11.91 -16.45
N GLY A 58 6.38 12.28 -16.42
CA GLY A 58 5.57 12.51 -17.63
C GLY A 58 4.89 11.28 -18.20
N TRP A 59 5.03 10.10 -17.58
CA TRP A 59 4.25 8.92 -17.95
C TRP A 59 2.79 9.07 -17.53
N ASP A 60 1.87 8.84 -18.46
CA ASP A 60 0.41 8.88 -18.29
C ASP A 60 -0.19 7.51 -17.94
N GLY A 61 0.66 6.57 -17.49
CA GLY A 61 0.25 5.22 -17.18
C GLY A 61 -0.67 5.08 -15.97
N LEU A 62 -1.18 3.86 -15.81
CA LEU A 62 -2.13 3.51 -14.78
C LEU A 62 -1.47 3.29 -13.40
N LEU A 63 -0.14 3.24 -13.31
CA LEU A 63 0.57 3.22 -12.01
C LEU A 63 0.92 4.65 -11.59
N ARG A 64 0.53 5.04 -10.38
CA ARG A 64 0.82 6.36 -9.81
C ARG A 64 1.47 6.25 -8.43
N TRP A 65 2.46 7.11 -8.19
CA TRP A 65 2.99 7.31 -6.84
C TRP A 65 1.95 8.01 -5.98
N VAL A 66 1.69 7.42 -4.83
CA VAL A 66 0.94 8.06 -3.75
C VAL A 66 1.94 8.72 -2.78
N SER A 67 3.02 7.99 -2.47
CA SER A 67 4.22 8.49 -1.79
C SER A 67 5.42 7.96 -2.55
N GLY A 68 6.28 8.84 -3.06
CA GLY A 68 7.45 8.48 -3.84
C GLY A 68 8.63 8.03 -2.97
N PRO A 69 9.68 7.43 -3.57
CA PRO A 69 10.90 7.02 -2.87
C PRO A 69 11.63 8.11 -2.09
N CYS A 70 11.36 9.38 -2.39
CA CYS A 70 12.02 10.55 -1.80
C CYS A 70 11.10 11.37 -0.88
N ASP A 71 9.82 11.00 -0.73
CA ASP A 71 8.82 11.81 -0.04
C ASP A 71 8.72 11.50 1.47
N GLY A 72 9.47 10.51 1.97
CA GLY A 72 9.36 10.03 3.34
C GLY A 72 10.38 8.93 3.69
N PRO A 73 10.08 8.07 4.68
CA PRO A 73 10.96 6.96 5.04
C PRO A 73 11.09 5.95 3.88
N ALA A 74 12.18 5.19 3.86
CA ALA A 74 12.42 4.20 2.81
C ALA A 74 11.43 3.03 2.80
N PHE A 75 10.74 2.79 3.92
CA PHE A 75 9.82 1.66 4.12
C PHE A 75 8.62 2.08 4.95
N THR A 76 7.47 1.45 4.68
CA THR A 76 6.36 1.42 5.65
C THR A 76 6.64 0.30 6.65
N GLU A 77 6.44 0.56 7.93
CA GLU A 77 6.54 -0.46 8.97
C GLU A 77 5.51 -1.56 8.73
N ALA A 78 5.93 -2.82 8.87
CA ALA A 78 5.04 -3.95 8.57
C ALA A 78 3.86 -4.03 9.55
N GLU A 79 4.10 -3.73 10.84
CA GLU A 79 3.07 -3.76 11.88
C GLU A 79 2.01 -2.67 11.68
N ASP A 80 2.45 -1.46 11.32
CA ASP A 80 1.54 -0.35 10.99
C ASP A 80 0.71 -0.68 9.74
N LEU A 81 1.34 -1.26 8.72
CA LEU A 81 0.64 -1.68 7.51
C LEU A 81 -0.37 -2.80 7.78
N VAL A 82 -0.03 -3.78 8.62
CA VAL A 82 -0.96 -4.85 9.04
C VAL A 82 -2.18 -4.23 9.73
N THR A 83 -1.95 -3.30 10.66
CA THR A 83 -3.01 -2.57 11.37
C THR A 83 -3.89 -1.80 10.39
N ALA A 84 -3.28 -1.08 9.45
CA ALA A 84 -4.00 -0.29 8.46
C ALA A 84 -4.83 -1.14 7.50
N LEU A 85 -4.32 -2.30 7.09
CA LEU A 85 -5.06 -3.25 6.26
C LEU A 85 -6.25 -3.86 7.02
N ALA A 86 -6.06 -4.26 8.28
CA ALA A 86 -7.15 -4.76 9.12
C ALA A 86 -8.27 -3.71 9.27
N MET A 87 -7.90 -2.45 9.56
CA MET A 87 -8.85 -1.34 9.69
C MET A 87 -9.54 -0.99 8.38
N ALA A 88 -8.85 -1.13 7.24
CA ALA A 88 -9.44 -0.96 5.92
C ALA A 88 -10.48 -2.03 5.59
N SER A 89 -10.24 -3.28 6.01
CA SER A 89 -11.15 -4.42 5.79
C SER A 89 -12.39 -4.35 6.68
N LEU A 90 -12.28 -3.84 7.91
CA LEU A 90 -13.43 -3.61 8.80
C LEU A 90 -14.44 -2.58 8.25
N ARG A 91 -14.04 -1.77 7.26
CA ARG A 91 -14.86 -0.69 6.69
C ARG A 91 -15.53 -1.05 5.33
N GLY A 92 -15.89 -2.30 5.07
CA GLY A 92 -16.72 -2.67 3.90
C GLY A 92 -17.73 -3.78 4.23
N PRO A 93 -18.76 -4.09 3.40
CA PRO A 93 -19.50 -3.33 2.39
C PRO A 93 -20.86 -2.82 2.94
N ALA A 94 -20.92 -2.32 4.18
CA ALA A 94 -22.19 -1.87 4.79
C ALA A 94 -22.64 -0.45 4.34
N GLU A 95 -21.78 0.34 3.70
CA GLU A 95 -22.09 1.73 3.31
C GLU A 95 -22.72 1.89 1.91
N GLU A 96 -22.78 0.84 1.06
CA GLU A 96 -23.37 0.94 -0.29
C GLU A 96 -24.81 0.41 -0.41
N ALA A 97 -25.38 -0.17 0.66
CA ALA A 97 -26.76 -0.67 0.66
C ALA A 97 -27.80 0.37 1.16
N GLY A 98 -27.38 1.61 1.39
CA GLY A 98 -28.19 2.63 2.07
C GLY A 98 -28.15 4.01 1.40
N ARG A 99 -28.23 4.07 0.07
CA ARG A 99 -28.46 5.34 -0.65
C ARG A 99 -29.41 5.18 -1.82
#